data_AF-A0A231H067-F1
#
_entry.id   AF-A0A231H067-F1
#
_cell.length_a   1.000
_cell.length_b   1.000
_cell.length_c   1.000
_cell.angle_alpha   90.00
_cell.angle_beta   90.00
_cell.angle_gamma   90.00
#
_symmetry.space_group_name_H-M   'P 1'
#
loop_
_entity.id
_entity.type
_entity.pdbx_description
1 polymer ?
#
loop_
_entity_poly.entity_id
_entity_poly.type
_entity_poly.pdbx_seq_one_letter_code
_entity_poly.pdbx_strand_id
1 'polypeptide(L)'
;MSATATAQVIHGLTGLAAEDILFERCWPLIAQVLLRQGFSWSALNDLAAMDFRDDSVIETKLGKLHGQIDRHLGGAPRLDPWDVVAGTYGRAWRMDLIGPISAMWRIDNLWWRIRKLDRKDRGGLLVIWAGMGVKEQDDGTSPLQAIDDLAVDVLSEADLLLPPGAVDYELCKAVREALDANGY
;
A
#
# COMPACT_ATOMS: atom_id res chain seq x y z
N MET A 1 -17.88 3.36 1.22
CA MET A 1 -16.67 2.62 1.64
C MET A 1 -16.97 1.82 2.88
N SER A 2 -16.33 0.67 3.06
CA SER A 2 -16.46 -0.12 4.29
C SER A 2 -15.45 0.37 5.33
N ALA A 3 -15.93 0.84 6.49
CA ALA A 3 -15.08 1.35 7.56
C ALA A 3 -14.10 0.28 8.06
N THR A 4 -14.58 -0.95 8.25
CA THR A 4 -13.74 -2.09 8.64
C THR A 4 -12.69 -2.41 7.57
N ALA A 5 -13.08 -2.43 6.30
CA ALA A 5 -12.15 -2.75 5.21
C ALA A 5 -11.03 -1.70 5.08
N THR A 6 -11.39 -0.42 5.20
CA THR A 6 -10.42 0.67 5.21
C THR A 6 -9.50 0.55 6.43
N ALA A 7 -10.06 0.25 7.61
CA ALA A 7 -9.27 0.04 8.82
C ALA A 7 -8.27 -1.11 8.67
N GLN A 8 -8.62 -2.21 7.99
CA GLN A 8 -7.69 -3.31 7.71
C GLN A 8 -6.51 -2.86 6.83
N VAL A 9 -6.77 -2.03 5.81
CA VAL A 9 -5.73 -1.45 4.95
C VAL A 9 -4.83 -0.52 5.74
N ILE A 10 -5.39 0.43 6.48
CA ILE A 10 -4.59 1.37 7.27
C ILE A 10 -3.80 0.64 8.35
N HIS A 11 -4.34 -0.42 8.95
CA HIS A 11 -3.59 -1.28 9.86
C HIS A 11 -2.34 -1.85 9.17
N GLY A 12 -2.48 -2.46 7.99
CA GLY A 12 -1.33 -2.97 7.22
C GLY A 12 -0.31 -1.87 6.90
N LEU A 13 -0.76 -0.67 6.49
CA LEU A 13 0.11 0.48 6.24
C LEU A 13 0.88 0.93 7.49
N THR A 14 0.25 0.96 8.67
CA THR A 14 0.95 1.29 9.92
C THR A 14 2.03 0.26 10.27
N GLY A 15 1.86 -1.00 9.85
CA GLY A 15 2.90 -2.03 9.96
C GLY A 15 4.09 -1.77 9.03
N LEU A 16 3.86 -1.25 7.82
CA LEU A 16 4.93 -0.86 6.89
C LEU A 16 5.76 0.31 7.37
N ALA A 17 5.17 1.23 8.14
CA ALA A 17 5.90 2.35 8.74
C ALA A 17 6.96 1.84 9.72
N ALA A 18 6.65 0.81 10.52
CA ALA A 18 7.60 0.20 11.44
C ALA A 18 8.76 -0.55 10.75
N GLU A 19 8.63 -0.82 9.44
CA GLU A 19 9.62 -1.54 8.63
C GLU A 19 10.39 -0.59 7.68
N ASP A 20 10.30 0.73 7.89
CA ASP A 20 10.89 1.78 7.04
C ASP A 20 10.47 1.67 5.55
N ILE A 21 9.27 1.17 5.28
CA ILE A 21 8.73 1.05 3.92
C ILE A 21 7.83 2.25 3.59
N LEU A 22 7.09 2.78 4.58
CA LEU A 22 6.22 3.94 4.41
C LEU A 22 6.65 5.04 5.38
N PHE A 23 7.35 6.05 4.87
CA PHE A 23 7.92 7.10 5.71
C PHE A 23 6.87 7.87 6.52
N GLU A 24 7.27 8.24 7.73
CA GLU A 24 6.55 9.04 8.71
C GLU A 24 5.92 10.28 8.06
N ARG A 25 6.68 10.94 7.18
CA ARG A 25 6.31 12.20 6.54
C ARG A 25 5.10 12.09 5.63
N CYS A 26 4.70 10.91 5.19
CA CYS A 26 3.52 10.74 4.34
C CYS A 26 2.21 10.71 5.15
N TRP A 27 2.28 10.40 6.43
CA TRP A 27 1.12 10.17 7.28
C TRP A 27 0.22 11.38 7.54
N PRO A 28 0.72 12.64 7.62
CA PRO A 28 -0.15 13.79 7.72
C PRO A 28 -1.16 13.90 6.57
N LEU A 29 -0.73 13.64 5.33
CA LEU A 29 -1.60 13.69 4.15
C LEU A 29 -2.61 12.54 4.16
N ILE A 30 -2.17 11.31 4.46
CA ILE A 30 -3.05 10.14 4.59
C ILE A 30 -4.09 10.40 5.70
N ALA A 31 -3.69 10.98 6.82
CA ALA A 31 -4.58 11.30 7.92
C ALA A 31 -5.64 12.34 7.51
N GLN A 32 -5.26 13.39 6.78
CA GLN A 32 -6.22 14.37 6.25
C GLN A 32 -7.25 13.73 5.32
N VAL A 33 -6.84 12.80 4.45
CA VAL A 33 -7.75 12.05 3.58
C VAL A 33 -8.73 11.23 4.43
N LEU A 34 -8.25 10.48 5.41
CA LEU A 34 -9.09 9.65 6.28
C LEU A 34 -10.08 10.49 7.10
N LEU A 35 -9.67 11.66 7.61
CA LEU A 35 -10.57 12.58 8.32
C LEU A 35 -11.69 13.08 7.38
N ARG A 36 -11.37 13.45 6.14
CA ARG A 36 -12.38 13.87 5.13
C ARG A 36 -13.36 12.75 4.79
N GLN A 37 -12.94 11.50 4.91
CA GLN A 37 -13.77 10.32 4.71
C GLN A 37 -14.65 9.97 5.92
N GLY A 38 -14.53 10.71 7.03
CA GLY A 38 -15.36 10.55 8.23
C GLY A 38 -14.75 9.66 9.31
N PHE A 39 -13.49 9.23 9.18
CA PHE A 39 -12.79 8.56 10.28
C PHE A 39 -12.48 9.56 11.40
N SER A 40 -12.64 9.13 12.65
CA SER A 40 -12.57 10.02 13.82
C SER A 40 -11.58 9.56 14.90
N TRP A 41 -10.59 8.74 14.53
CA TRP A 41 -9.56 8.31 15.47
C TRP A 41 -8.70 9.51 15.91
N SER A 42 -8.49 9.69 17.22
CA SER A 42 -7.81 10.88 17.73
C SER A 42 -6.39 11.03 17.19
N ALA A 43 -5.69 9.91 16.93
CA ALA A 43 -4.37 9.93 16.34
C ALA A 43 -4.36 10.51 14.90
N LEU A 44 -5.46 10.40 14.15
CA LEU A 44 -5.56 11.05 12.83
C LEU A 44 -5.60 12.57 12.95
N ASN A 45 -6.33 13.12 13.93
CA ASN A 45 -6.34 14.56 14.17
C ASN A 45 -4.94 15.06 14.53
N ASP A 46 -4.24 14.31 15.40
CA ASP A 46 -2.87 14.63 15.77
C ASP A 46 -1.94 14.63 14.56
N LEU A 47 -1.99 13.58 13.72
CA LEU A 47 -1.17 13.44 12.51
C LEU A 47 -1.47 14.52 11.47
N ALA A 48 -2.76 14.80 11.22
CA ALA A 48 -3.20 15.77 10.23
C ALA A 48 -2.80 17.21 10.56
N ALA A 49 -2.64 17.51 11.85
CA ALA A 49 -2.23 18.82 12.36
C ALA A 49 -0.69 19.02 12.38
N MET A 50 0.10 18.01 12.01
CA MET A 50 1.56 18.11 12.07
C MET A 50 2.11 18.96 10.91
N ASP A 51 2.98 19.91 11.26
CA ASP A 51 3.83 20.63 10.32
C ASP A 51 5.22 19.97 10.37
N PHE A 52 5.47 19.05 9.41
CA PHE A 52 6.66 18.24 9.09
C PHE A 52 8.01 18.52 9.80
N ARG A 53 8.11 18.38 11.13
CA ARG A 53 9.32 18.80 11.86
C ARG A 53 10.00 17.75 12.73
N ASP A 54 9.35 16.61 13.03
CA ASP A 54 9.93 15.59 13.91
C ASP A 54 9.39 14.18 13.62
N ASP A 55 10.24 13.31 13.09
CA ASP A 55 9.89 11.93 12.71
C ASP A 55 9.57 11.07 13.96
N SER A 56 10.23 11.32 15.11
CA SER A 56 10.00 10.57 16.36
C SER A 56 8.61 10.81 16.97
N VAL A 57 8.07 12.01 16.77
CA VAL A 57 6.71 12.36 17.19
C VAL A 57 5.71 11.62 16.32
N ILE A 58 5.97 11.50 15.02
CA ILE A 58 5.10 10.80 14.08
C ILE A 58 5.01 9.32 14.46
N GLU A 59 6.14 8.64 14.70
CA GLU A 59 6.16 7.24 15.16
C GLU A 59 5.27 7.01 16.38
N THR A 60 5.36 7.90 17.38
CA THR A 60 4.53 7.83 18.58
C THR A 60 3.03 7.95 18.25
N LYS A 61 2.66 8.83 17.30
CA LYS A 61 1.27 8.96 16.85
C LYS A 61 0.83 7.74 16.02
N LEU A 62 1.71 7.16 15.22
CA LEU A 62 1.44 5.93 14.46
C LEU A 62 1.21 4.74 15.38
N GLY A 63 1.99 4.58 16.45
CA GLY A 63 1.73 3.57 17.48
C GLY A 63 0.35 3.74 18.13
N LYS A 64 -0.06 4.99 18.41
CA LYS A 64 -1.41 5.29 18.92
C LYS A 64 -2.49 4.96 17.88
N LEU A 65 -2.28 5.32 16.61
CA LEU A 65 -3.19 5.03 15.52
C LEU A 65 -3.36 3.52 15.35
N HIS A 66 -2.26 2.78 15.31
CA HIS A 66 -2.24 1.32 15.23
C HIS A 66 -3.09 0.69 16.34
N GLY A 67 -2.87 1.10 17.60
CA GLY A 67 -3.66 0.62 18.73
C GLY A 67 -5.15 1.03 18.70
N GLN A 68 -5.50 2.16 18.09
CA GLN A 68 -6.89 2.56 17.88
C GLN A 68 -7.58 1.72 16.81
N ILE A 69 -6.87 1.44 15.72
CA ILE A 69 -7.35 0.59 14.64
C ILE A 69 -7.51 -0.86 15.12
N ASP A 70 -6.56 -1.37 15.90
CA ASP A 70 -6.65 -2.70 16.50
C ASP A 70 -7.92 -2.89 17.35
N ARG A 71 -8.23 -1.90 18.19
CA ARG A 71 -9.47 -1.90 18.97
C ARG A 71 -10.71 -1.82 18.08
N HIS A 72 -10.65 -1.04 17.00
CA HIS A 72 -11.76 -0.93 16.04
C HIS A 72 -12.00 -2.24 15.29
N LEU A 73 -10.93 -2.95 14.90
CA LEU A 73 -11.02 -4.23 14.20
C LEU A 73 -11.55 -5.34 15.10
N GLY A 74 -11.32 -5.27 16.42
CA GLY A 74 -11.99 -6.16 17.39
C GLY A 74 -11.74 -7.65 17.15
N GLY A 75 -10.60 -8.01 16.54
CA GLY A 75 -10.27 -9.39 16.16
C GLY A 75 -10.63 -9.77 14.72
N ALA A 76 -11.14 -8.83 13.91
CA ALA A 76 -11.26 -9.02 12.46
C ALA A 76 -9.89 -9.34 11.83
N PRO A 77 -9.85 -10.09 10.71
CA PRO A 77 -8.61 -10.41 10.02
C PRO A 77 -7.80 -9.14 9.70
N ARG A 78 -6.48 -9.23 9.88
CA ARG A 78 -5.54 -8.17 9.48
C ARG A 78 -4.98 -8.52 8.11
N LEU A 79 -4.80 -7.51 7.26
CA LEU A 79 -4.11 -7.70 5.99
C LEU A 79 -2.60 -7.76 6.24
N ASP A 80 -1.91 -8.64 5.52
CA ASP A 80 -0.45 -8.62 5.51
C ASP A 80 0.01 -7.29 4.90
N PRO A 81 1.04 -6.64 5.47
CA PRO A 81 1.54 -5.37 4.95
C PRO A 81 1.89 -5.41 3.45
N TRP A 82 2.41 -6.53 2.95
CA TRP A 82 2.75 -6.70 1.53
C TRP A 82 1.54 -6.90 0.65
N ASP A 83 0.47 -7.54 1.18
CA ASP A 83 -0.83 -7.58 0.49
C ASP A 83 -1.36 -6.16 0.27
N VAL A 84 -1.19 -5.30 1.28
CA VAL A 84 -1.60 -3.90 1.18
C VAL A 84 -0.77 -3.13 0.15
N VAL A 85 0.54 -3.31 0.11
CA VAL A 85 1.39 -2.64 -0.90
C VAL A 85 1.03 -3.09 -2.32
N ALA A 86 1.06 -4.40 -2.56
CA ALA A 86 0.77 -4.96 -3.88
C ALA A 86 -0.64 -4.56 -4.32
N GLY A 87 -1.62 -4.72 -3.44
CA GLY A 87 -2.99 -4.37 -3.75
C GLY A 87 -3.25 -2.88 -3.90
N THR A 88 -2.44 -2.01 -3.29
CA THR A 88 -2.49 -0.56 -3.56
C THR A 88 -2.09 -0.27 -5.01
N TYR A 89 -1.05 -0.90 -5.54
CA TYR A 89 -0.66 -0.73 -6.95
C TYR A 89 -1.68 -1.33 -7.91
N GLY A 90 -2.24 -2.51 -7.61
CA GLY A 90 -3.34 -3.09 -8.38
C GLY A 90 -4.57 -2.18 -8.42
N ARG A 91 -4.98 -1.65 -7.26
CA ARG A 91 -6.09 -0.70 -7.13
C ARG A 91 -5.82 0.62 -7.85
N ALA A 92 -4.59 1.13 -7.78
CA ALA A 92 -4.18 2.36 -8.46
C ALA A 92 -4.25 2.21 -9.97
N TRP A 93 -3.75 1.09 -10.52
CA TRP A 93 -3.89 0.77 -11.93
C TRP A 93 -5.36 0.70 -12.35
N ARG A 94 -6.20 -0.02 -11.61
CA ARG A 94 -7.64 -0.13 -11.90
C ARG A 94 -8.37 1.22 -11.88
N MET A 95 -7.82 2.21 -11.19
CA MET A 95 -8.33 3.58 -11.07
C MET A 95 -7.66 4.58 -12.02
N ASP A 96 -6.87 4.10 -12.99
CA ASP A 96 -6.11 4.93 -13.93
C ASP A 96 -5.15 5.93 -13.26
N LEU A 97 -4.68 5.62 -12.04
CA LEU A 97 -3.69 6.44 -11.30
C LEU A 97 -2.25 6.15 -11.77
N ILE A 98 -2.02 5.01 -12.41
CA ILE A 98 -0.71 4.54 -12.88
C ILE A 98 -0.90 3.57 -14.05
N GLY A 99 -0.01 3.62 -15.04
CA GLY A 99 0.00 2.66 -16.16
C GLY A 99 0.50 1.28 -15.73
N PRO A 100 0.13 0.20 -16.45
CA PRO A 100 0.46 -1.18 -16.07
C PRO A 100 1.97 -1.41 -15.92
N ILE A 101 2.77 -1.00 -16.91
CA ILE A 101 4.23 -1.14 -16.87
C ILE A 101 4.84 -0.35 -15.71
N SER A 102 4.41 0.90 -15.50
CA SER A 102 4.92 1.70 -14.39
C SER A 102 4.60 1.07 -13.04
N ALA A 103 3.39 0.51 -12.87
CA ALA A 103 3.01 -0.20 -11.65
C ALA A 103 3.83 -1.48 -11.45
N MET A 104 4.17 -2.19 -12.52
CA MET A 104 5.08 -3.35 -12.46
C MET A 104 6.49 -2.98 -12.05
N TRP A 105 7.05 -1.89 -12.57
CA TRP A 105 8.36 -1.42 -12.13
C TRP A 105 8.38 -1.03 -10.65
N ARG A 106 7.30 -0.37 -10.17
CA ARG A 106 7.15 -0.07 -8.74
C ARG A 106 7.07 -1.34 -7.89
N ILE A 107 6.30 -2.34 -8.32
CA ILE A 107 6.19 -3.63 -7.63
C ILE A 107 7.54 -4.37 -7.62
N ASP A 108 8.26 -4.41 -8.76
CA ASP A 108 9.59 -5.03 -8.87
C ASP A 108 10.61 -4.39 -7.93
N ASN A 109 10.61 -3.06 -7.78
CA ASN A 109 11.53 -2.36 -6.89
C ASN A 109 11.42 -2.80 -5.42
N LEU A 110 10.27 -3.36 -5.01
CA LEU A 110 10.05 -3.91 -3.67
C LEU A 110 10.75 -5.27 -3.46
N TRP A 111 11.15 -5.95 -4.54
CA TRP A 111 11.77 -7.28 -4.47
C TRP A 111 12.98 -7.32 -3.53
N TRP A 112 13.84 -6.29 -3.59
CA TRP A 112 15.05 -6.21 -2.76
C TRP A 112 14.76 -6.21 -1.25
N ARG A 113 13.57 -5.72 -0.85
CA ARG A 113 13.10 -5.69 0.54
C ARG A 113 12.56 -7.05 0.97
N ILE A 114 11.86 -7.74 0.07
CA ILE A 114 11.19 -9.01 0.40
C ILE A 114 12.03 -10.26 0.17
N ARG A 115 13.16 -10.17 -0.54
CA ARG A 115 13.97 -11.34 -0.97
C ARG A 115 14.42 -12.28 0.16
N LYS A 116 14.44 -11.82 1.40
CA LYS A 116 14.82 -12.61 2.59
C LYS A 116 13.62 -13.13 3.39
N LEU A 117 12.40 -12.73 3.02
CA LEU A 117 11.18 -13.15 3.71
C LEU A 117 10.75 -14.54 3.23
N ASP A 118 10.17 -15.33 4.13
CA ASP A 118 9.54 -16.59 3.76
C ASP A 118 8.27 -16.30 2.94
N ARG A 119 8.17 -16.94 1.79
CA ARG A 119 7.11 -16.71 0.79
C ARG A 119 5.82 -17.46 1.11
N LYS A 120 5.87 -18.42 2.03
CA LYS A 120 4.73 -19.32 2.27
C LYS A 120 3.48 -18.54 2.66
N ASP A 121 2.46 -18.71 1.83
CA ASP A 121 1.07 -18.28 2.04
C ASP A 121 0.84 -16.76 2.16
N ARG A 122 1.71 -15.92 1.55
CA ARG A 122 1.53 -14.46 1.50
C ARG A 122 1.29 -13.96 0.08
N GLY A 123 0.05 -13.56 -0.21
CA GLY A 123 -0.40 -13.18 -1.55
C GLY A 123 0.42 -12.05 -2.16
N GLY A 124 0.66 -10.97 -1.41
CA GLY A 124 1.43 -9.82 -1.84
C GLY A 124 2.88 -10.14 -2.16
N LEU A 125 3.50 -11.07 -1.41
CA LEU A 125 4.85 -11.55 -1.76
C LEU A 125 4.82 -12.28 -3.11
N LEU A 126 3.85 -13.15 -3.35
CA LEU A 126 3.72 -13.87 -4.61
C LEU A 126 3.53 -12.91 -5.80
N VAL A 127 2.68 -11.87 -5.63
CA VAL A 127 2.50 -10.82 -6.64
C VAL A 127 3.81 -10.06 -6.91
N ILE A 128 4.57 -9.70 -5.88
CA ILE A 128 5.87 -9.01 -6.07
C ILE A 128 6.86 -9.89 -6.83
N TRP A 129 6.89 -11.20 -6.55
CA TRP A 129 7.71 -12.16 -7.31
C TRP A 129 7.25 -12.28 -8.77
N ALA A 130 5.95 -12.28 -9.02
CA ALA A 130 5.40 -12.31 -10.38
C ALA A 130 5.76 -11.03 -11.15
N GLY A 131 5.65 -9.86 -10.52
CA GLY A 131 6.02 -8.56 -11.12
C GLY A 131 7.50 -8.50 -11.56
N MET A 132 8.42 -9.03 -10.75
CA MET A 132 9.82 -9.21 -11.14
C MET A 132 9.96 -10.08 -12.40
N GLY A 133 9.21 -11.18 -12.47
CA GLY A 133 9.20 -12.06 -13.65
C GLY A 133 8.72 -11.37 -14.92
N VAL A 134 7.78 -10.42 -14.83
CA VAL A 134 7.30 -9.61 -15.96
C VAL A 134 8.40 -8.65 -16.44
N LYS A 135 9.09 -7.98 -15.51
CA LYS A 135 10.20 -7.07 -15.85
C LYS A 135 11.37 -7.80 -16.52
N GLU A 136 11.73 -8.99 -16.06
CA GLU A 136 12.81 -9.77 -16.68
C GLU A 136 12.48 -10.17 -18.14
N GLN A 137 11.20 -10.19 -18.52
CA GLN A 137 10.77 -10.41 -19.91
C GLN A 137 10.74 -9.13 -20.76
N ASP A 138 10.86 -7.97 -20.12
CA ASP A 138 11.07 -6.65 -20.72
C ASP A 138 12.56 -6.40 -21.04
N ASP A 139 13.28 -7.47 -21.38
CA ASP A 139 14.68 -7.44 -21.84
C ASP A 139 14.82 -7.00 -23.31
N GLY A 140 13.72 -6.53 -23.92
CA GLY A 140 13.63 -6.10 -25.31
C GLY A 140 13.43 -7.25 -26.32
N THR A 141 13.30 -8.49 -25.87
CA THR A 141 13.08 -9.65 -26.76
C THR A 141 11.61 -10.02 -26.92
N SER A 142 10.76 -9.67 -25.96
CA SER A 142 9.32 -9.91 -26.00
C SER A 142 8.57 -8.76 -26.68
N PRO A 143 7.50 -9.05 -27.46
CA PRO A 143 6.61 -8.00 -27.96
C PRO A 143 5.98 -7.23 -26.79
N LEU A 144 5.98 -5.90 -26.83
CA LEU A 144 5.43 -5.04 -25.78
C LEU A 144 4.00 -5.42 -25.35
N GLN A 145 3.15 -5.82 -26.30
CA GLN A 145 1.78 -6.25 -26.02
C GLN A 145 1.72 -7.46 -25.08
N ALA A 146 2.66 -8.41 -25.20
CA ALA A 146 2.68 -9.58 -24.33
C ALA A 146 3.08 -9.22 -22.90
N ILE A 147 3.94 -8.21 -22.73
CA ILE A 147 4.36 -7.69 -21.42
C ILE A 147 3.19 -6.93 -20.78
N ASP A 148 2.47 -6.12 -21.55
CA ASP A 148 1.28 -5.40 -21.08
C ASP A 148 0.20 -6.38 -20.60
N ASP A 149 -0.09 -7.44 -21.35
CA ASP A 149 -1.08 -8.45 -20.97
C ASP A 149 -0.68 -9.15 -19.66
N LEU A 150 0.59 -9.53 -19.51
CA LEU A 150 1.11 -10.12 -18.26
C LEU A 150 1.05 -9.14 -17.07
N ALA A 151 1.37 -7.86 -17.30
CA ALA A 151 1.28 -6.83 -16.28
C ALA A 151 -0.17 -6.65 -15.80
N VAL A 152 -1.14 -6.67 -16.73
CA VAL A 152 -2.57 -6.59 -16.43
C VAL A 152 -3.03 -7.77 -15.59
N ASP A 153 -2.59 -8.98 -15.90
CA ASP A 153 -2.93 -10.17 -15.12
C ASP A 153 -2.41 -10.07 -13.67
N VAL A 154 -1.13 -9.71 -13.49
CA VAL A 154 -0.53 -9.53 -12.16
C VAL A 154 -1.21 -8.42 -11.37
N LEU A 155 -1.53 -7.28 -12.00
CA LEU A 155 -2.21 -6.16 -11.34
C LEU A 155 -3.66 -6.49 -10.98
N SER A 156 -4.33 -7.32 -11.79
CA SER A 156 -5.66 -7.81 -11.49
C SER A 156 -5.64 -8.71 -10.26
N GLU A 157 -4.67 -9.62 -10.14
CA GLU A 157 -4.48 -10.43 -8.92
C GLU A 157 -4.14 -9.54 -7.71
N ALA A 158 -3.29 -8.53 -7.91
CA ALA A 158 -2.93 -7.59 -6.86
C ALA A 158 -4.16 -6.85 -6.31
N ASP A 159 -5.04 -6.33 -7.18
CA ASP A 159 -6.24 -5.58 -6.77
C ASP A 159 -7.17 -6.39 -5.85
N LEU A 160 -7.22 -7.71 -6.04
CA LEU A 160 -8.03 -8.63 -5.24
C LEU A 160 -7.52 -8.82 -3.82
N LEU A 161 -6.26 -8.45 -3.53
CA LEU A 161 -5.69 -8.47 -2.18
C LEU A 161 -6.32 -7.41 -1.26
N LEU A 162 -6.90 -6.35 -1.84
CA LEU A 162 -7.63 -5.34 -1.08
C LEU A 162 -9.15 -5.61 -1.10
N PRO A 163 -9.83 -5.60 0.05
CA PRO A 163 -11.27 -5.78 0.06
C PRO A 163 -11.99 -4.72 -0.80
N PRO A 164 -13.13 -5.08 -1.43
CA PRO A 164 -13.92 -4.12 -2.20
C PRO A 164 -14.32 -2.91 -1.35
N GLY A 165 -14.09 -1.71 -1.88
CA GLY A 165 -14.44 -0.46 -1.21
C GLY A 165 -13.64 -0.15 0.08
N ALA A 166 -12.50 -0.82 0.29
CA ALA A 166 -11.53 -0.50 1.34
C ALA A 166 -10.76 0.80 1.09
N VAL A 167 -10.56 1.13 -0.18
CA VAL A 167 -9.78 2.28 -0.62
C VAL A 167 -10.51 2.91 -1.78
N ASP A 168 -10.82 4.20 -1.66
CA ASP A 168 -11.33 5.03 -2.75
C ASP A 168 -10.18 5.69 -3.53
N TYR A 169 -10.53 6.50 -4.52
CA TYR A 169 -9.56 7.16 -5.39
C TYR A 169 -8.56 8.03 -4.61
N GLU A 170 -9.04 8.90 -3.72
CA GLU A 170 -8.20 9.85 -2.99
C GLU A 170 -7.26 9.16 -2.00
N LEU A 171 -7.74 8.14 -1.29
CA LEU A 171 -6.89 7.37 -0.39
C LEU A 171 -5.89 6.52 -1.17
N CYS A 172 -6.31 5.90 -2.27
CA CYS A 172 -5.42 5.10 -3.11
C CYS A 172 -4.29 5.97 -3.67
N LYS A 173 -4.63 7.15 -4.17
CA LYS A 173 -3.67 8.14 -4.67
C LYS A 173 -2.67 8.54 -3.59
N ALA A 174 -3.15 8.95 -2.41
CA ALA A 174 -2.28 9.41 -1.33
C ALA A 174 -1.33 8.30 -0.84
N VAL A 175 -1.82 7.06 -0.69
CA VAL A 175 -1.00 5.93 -0.27
C VAL A 175 0.01 5.54 -1.36
N ARG A 176 -0.40 5.49 -2.63
CA ARG A 176 0.52 5.23 -3.75
C ARG A 176 1.62 6.30 -3.84
N GLU A 177 1.28 7.58 -3.73
CA GLU A 177 2.27 8.67 -3.74
C GLU A 177 3.27 8.54 -2.59
N ALA A 178 2.80 8.12 -1.42
CA ALA A 178 3.63 7.86 -0.27
C ALA A 178 4.59 6.67 -0.47
N LEU A 179 4.12 5.61 -1.13
CA LEU A 179 4.93 4.47 -1.51
C LEU A 179 5.98 4.87 -2.57
N ASP A 180 5.59 5.66 -3.58
CA ASP A 180 6.47 6.13 -4.66
C ASP A 180 7.58 7.08 -4.16
N ALA A 181 7.27 7.95 -3.18
CA ALA A 181 8.19 8.96 -2.64
C ALA A 181 9.44 8.36 -1.96
N ASN A 182 9.44 7.07 -1.66
CA ASN A 182 10.60 6.35 -1.16
C ASN A 182 11.70 6.11 -2.21
N GLY A 183 11.51 6.57 -3.46
CA GLY A 183 12.54 6.41 -4.51
C GLY A 183 12.60 4.99 -5.07
N TYR A 184 11.46 4.29 -5.08
CA TYR A 184 11.29 3.01 -5.75
C TYR A 184 10.96 3.22 -7.22
#